data_AF-A0A5B9WEK3-F1
#
_entry.id   AF-A0A5B9WEK3-F1
#
_cell.length_a   1.000
_cell.length_b   1.000
_cell.length_c   1.000
_cell.angle_alpha   90.00
_cell.angle_beta   90.00
_cell.angle_gamma   90.00
#
_symmetry.space_group_name_H-M   'P 1'
#
loop_
_entity.id
_entity.type
_entity.pdbx_description
1 polymer ?
#
loop_
_entity_poly.entity_id
_entity_poly.type
_entity_poly.pdbx_seq_one_letter_code
_entity_poly.pdbx_strand_id
1 'polypeptide(L)'
;MNHPDALILPESWKSGGTHIDRIDSILRVAEPLLDVDRGRGGRAFIRRQPGGRLFVTPDPADTLQFPIGHAREGMPRYRWVVQTDGSEHGFLVEEAADA
;
A
#
# COMPACT_ATOMS: atom_id res chain seq x y z
N MET A 1 -5.69 17.60 1.61
CA MET A 1 -5.70 16.37 2.42
C MET A 1 -4.38 15.69 2.15
N ASN A 2 -3.69 15.19 3.19
CA ASN A 2 -2.45 14.44 2.98
C ASN A 2 -2.83 13.08 2.38
N HIS A 3 -2.24 12.72 1.24
CA HIS A 3 -2.42 11.39 0.66
C HIS A 3 -1.74 10.36 1.58
N PRO A 4 -2.30 9.16 1.75
CA PRO A 4 -1.58 8.07 2.39
C PRO A 4 -0.35 7.68 1.56
N ASP A 5 0.69 7.25 2.25
CA ASP A 5 1.93 6.75 1.65
C ASP A 5 1.79 5.27 1.23
N ALA A 6 0.92 4.52 1.92
CA ALA A 6 0.60 3.14 1.62
C ALA A 6 -0.85 2.78 1.98
N LEU A 7 -1.35 1.68 1.43
CA LEU A 7 -2.67 1.15 1.71
C LEU A 7 -2.61 -0.30 2.17
N ILE A 8 -3.53 -0.68 3.05
CA ILE A 8 -3.95 -2.06 3.26
C ILE A 8 -5.36 -2.22 2.71
N LEU A 9 -5.53 -3.11 1.74
CA LEU A 9 -6.82 -3.42 1.13
C LEU A 9 -7.19 -4.89 1.37
N PRO A 10 -8.47 -5.22 1.63
CA PRO A 10 -8.92 -6.60 1.69
C PRO A 10 -8.71 -7.30 0.35
N GLU A 11 -8.17 -8.52 0.36
CA GLU A 11 -8.00 -9.32 -0.85
C GLU A 11 -9.35 -9.65 -1.52
N SER A 12 -10.43 -9.68 -0.73
CA SER A 12 -11.81 -9.86 -1.21
C SER A 12 -12.30 -8.75 -2.14
N TRP A 13 -11.64 -7.58 -2.19
CA TRP A 13 -11.96 -6.52 -3.13
C TRP A 13 -11.56 -6.82 -4.57
N LYS A 14 -10.68 -7.81 -4.79
CA LYS A 14 -10.31 -8.26 -6.13
C LYS A 14 -11.55 -8.71 -6.89
N SER A 15 -11.79 -8.10 -8.04
CA SER A 15 -12.89 -8.47 -8.93
C SER A 15 -12.41 -8.73 -10.35
N GLY A 16 -13.18 -9.48 -11.15
CA GLY A 16 -12.83 -9.82 -12.52
C GLY A 16 -12.53 -11.30 -12.76
N GLY A 17 -12.59 -11.69 -14.03
CA GLY A 17 -12.53 -13.08 -14.49
C GLY A 17 -11.11 -13.64 -14.54
N THR A 18 -10.13 -12.80 -14.86
CA THR A 18 -8.72 -13.21 -14.96
C THR A 18 -7.86 -12.70 -13.80
N HIS A 19 -6.64 -13.22 -13.69
CA HIS A 19 -5.70 -12.73 -12.68
C HIS A 19 -5.28 -11.27 -12.94
N ILE A 20 -5.15 -10.88 -14.21
CA ILE A 20 -4.81 -9.51 -14.60
C ILE A 20 -5.95 -8.56 -14.21
N ASP A 21 -7.21 -8.93 -14.50
CA ASP A 21 -8.37 -8.11 -14.12
C ASP A 21 -8.43 -7.89 -12.61
N ARG A 22 -8.17 -8.95 -11.83
CA ARG A 22 -8.16 -8.90 -10.37
C ARG A 22 -7.09 -7.96 -9.83
N ILE A 23 -5.89 -7.99 -10.38
CA ILE A 23 -4.82 -7.05 -10.01
C ILE A 23 -5.22 -5.62 -10.41
N ASP A 24 -5.71 -5.43 -11.63
CA ASP A 24 -6.07 -4.11 -12.14
C ASP A 24 -7.24 -3.49 -11.35
N SER A 25 -8.20 -4.31 -10.89
CA SER A 25 -9.31 -3.85 -10.05
C SER A 25 -8.85 -3.21 -8.74
N ILE A 26 -7.81 -3.75 -8.11
CA ILE A 26 -7.23 -3.19 -6.89
C ILE A 26 -6.48 -1.90 -7.20
N LEU A 27 -5.67 -1.89 -8.26
CA LEU A 27 -4.87 -0.74 -8.60
C LEU A 27 -5.71 0.48 -9.02
N ARG A 28 -6.85 0.26 -9.72
CA ARG A 28 -7.79 1.35 -10.07
C ARG A 28 -8.34 2.09 -8.85
N VAL A 29 -8.46 1.40 -7.71
CA VAL A 29 -8.88 2.01 -6.44
C VAL A 29 -7.68 2.63 -5.71
N ALA A 30 -6.55 1.92 -5.68
CA ALA A 30 -5.39 2.31 -4.88
C ALA A 30 -4.62 3.52 -5.44
N GLU A 31 -4.40 3.57 -6.76
CA GLU A 31 -3.51 4.57 -7.36
C GLU A 31 -3.99 6.02 -7.18
N PRO A 32 -5.29 6.37 -7.33
CA PRO A 32 -5.75 7.72 -7.03
C PRO A 32 -5.60 8.11 -5.56
N LEU A 33 -5.73 7.15 -4.64
CA LEU A 33 -5.57 7.40 -3.20
C LEU A 33 -4.10 7.66 -2.86
N LEU A 34 -3.18 6.95 -3.52
CA LEU A 34 -1.72 7.08 -3.37
C LEU A 34 -1.09 8.20 -4.22
N ASP A 35 -1.90 9.02 -4.91
CA ASP A 35 -1.43 10.05 -5.85
C ASP A 35 -0.50 9.51 -6.96
N VAL A 36 -0.75 8.29 -7.42
CA VAL A 36 0.01 7.64 -8.50
C VAL A 36 -0.62 7.94 -9.86
N ASP A 37 0.13 8.61 -10.73
CA ASP A 37 -0.28 8.89 -12.11
C ASP A 37 0.27 7.85 -13.11
N ARG A 38 -0.59 6.90 -13.50
CA ARG A 38 -0.28 5.91 -14.56
C ARG A 38 0.04 6.52 -15.92
N GLY A 39 -0.63 7.62 -16.28
CA GLY A 39 -0.42 8.28 -17.57
C GLY A 39 0.99 8.87 -17.70
N ARG A 40 1.64 9.16 -16.56
CA ARG A 40 3.03 9.62 -16.48
C ARG A 40 4.04 8.50 -16.18
N GLY A 41 3.60 7.24 -16.24
CA GLY A 41 4.46 6.07 -15.98
C GLY A 41 4.57 5.66 -14.51
N GLY A 42 3.84 6.30 -13.60
CA GLY A 42 3.72 5.87 -12.21
C GLY A 42 2.96 4.55 -12.10
N ARG A 43 3.27 3.75 -11.07
CA ARG A 43 2.58 2.48 -10.82
C ARG A 43 2.63 2.14 -9.34
N ALA A 44 1.51 1.67 -8.80
CA ALA A 44 1.49 1.07 -7.47
C ALA A 44 1.80 -0.43 -7.53
N PHE A 45 2.43 -0.93 -6.47
CA PHE A 45 2.88 -2.30 -6.32
C PHE A 45 2.07 -3.00 -5.24
N ILE A 46 1.66 -4.24 -5.49
CA ILE A 46 0.84 -5.03 -4.57
C ILE A 46 1.66 -6.19 -4.00
N ARG A 47 1.66 -6.33 -2.68
CA ARG A 47 2.22 -7.49 -1.97
C ARG A 47 1.15 -8.13 -1.08
N ARG A 48 1.00 -9.45 -1.18
CA ARG A 48 0.06 -10.18 -0.33
C ARG A 48 0.60 -10.26 1.09
N GLN A 49 -0.28 -10.07 2.06
CA GLN A 49 -0.01 -10.17 3.48
C GLN A 49 -0.89 -11.26 4.09
N PRO A 50 -0.47 -11.87 5.22
CA PRO A 50 -1.31 -12.81 5.96
C PRO A 50 -2.67 -12.22 6.32
N GLY A 51 -3.68 -13.10 6.36
CA GLY A 51 -5.07 -12.74 6.68
C GLY A 51 -5.87 -12.16 5.51
N GLY A 52 -5.47 -12.43 4.26
CA GLY A 52 -6.19 -11.96 3.08
C GLY A 52 -6.11 -10.43 2.92
N ARG A 53 -4.94 -9.86 3.22
CA ARG A 53 -4.68 -8.41 3.11
C ARG A 53 -3.69 -8.14 1.98
N LEU A 54 -3.82 -6.98 1.36
CA LEU A 54 -2.96 -6.51 0.29
C LEU A 54 -2.27 -5.24 0.75
N PHE A 55 -0.95 -5.26 0.83
CA PHE A 55 -0.16 -4.05 0.99
C PHE A 55 0.08 -3.43 -0.38
N VAL A 56 -0.27 -2.16 -0.52
CA VAL A 56 -0.15 -1.41 -1.77
C VAL A 56 0.63 -0.12 -1.54
N THR A 57 1.65 0.12 -2.36
CA THR A 57 2.60 1.23 -2.21
C THR A 57 3.09 1.72 -3.57
N PRO A 58 3.43 3.01 -3.75
CA PRO A 58 4.06 3.51 -4.98
C PRO A 58 5.52 3.04 -5.15
N ASP A 59 6.18 2.56 -4.09
CA ASP A 59 7.59 2.14 -4.12
C ASP A 59 7.71 0.60 -4.12
N PRO A 60 8.36 0.00 -5.14
CA PRO A 60 8.54 -1.44 -5.20
C PRO A 60 9.47 -2.00 -4.13
N ALA A 61 10.29 -1.20 -3.44
CA ALA A 61 11.18 -1.63 -2.36
C ALA A 61 10.50 -1.58 -0.99
N ASP A 62 9.41 -0.83 -0.86
CA ASP A 62 8.81 -0.44 0.39
C ASP A 62 8.13 -1.59 1.17
N THR A 63 8.21 -1.54 2.50
CA THR A 63 7.87 -2.61 3.44
C THR A 63 7.06 -2.10 4.62
N LEU A 64 6.23 -2.97 5.22
CA LEU A 64 5.41 -2.62 6.40
C LEU A 64 6.23 -2.22 7.63
N GLN A 65 7.42 -2.79 7.76
CA GLN A 65 8.34 -2.60 8.87
C GLN A 65 9.68 -2.09 8.36
N PHE A 66 10.45 -1.44 9.22
CA PHE A 66 11.79 -0.96 8.87
C PHE A 66 12.66 -2.13 8.41
N PRO A 67 13.39 -1.99 7.30
CA PRO A 67 14.17 -3.07 6.71
C PRO A 67 15.33 -3.48 7.60
N ILE A 68 15.92 -4.62 7.26
CA ILE A 68 17.09 -5.16 7.96
C ILE A 68 18.26 -4.17 7.84
N GLY A 69 18.94 -3.92 8.96
CA GLY A 69 20.07 -2.99 9.04
C GLY A 69 19.68 -1.54 9.35
N HIS A 70 18.38 -1.24 9.48
CA HIS A 70 17.91 0.04 10.01
C HIS A 70 17.95 0.05 11.55
N ALA A 71 18.21 1.19 12.17
CA ALA A 71 18.24 1.31 13.64
C ALA A 71 16.91 0.90 14.34
N ARG A 72 15.81 0.89 13.56
CA ARG A 72 14.46 0.51 14.00
C ARG A 72 13.96 -0.76 13.32
N GLU A 73 14.85 -1.61 12.82
CA GLU A 73 14.52 -2.88 12.16
C GLU A 73 13.37 -3.61 12.86
N GLY A 74 12.38 -4.06 12.08
CA GLY A 74 11.21 -4.78 12.59
C GLY A 74 10.14 -3.92 13.26
N MET A 75 10.39 -2.63 13.52
CA MET A 75 9.36 -1.70 13.99
C MET A 75 8.42 -1.30 12.84
N PRO A 76 7.14 -0.94 13.13
CA PRO A 76 6.22 -0.44 12.11
C PRO A 76 6.73 0.85 11.46
N ARG A 77 6.68 0.94 10.12
CA ARG A 77 6.99 2.18 9.36
C ARG A 77 5.80 3.11 9.20
N TYR A 78 4.60 2.59 9.39
CA TYR A 78 3.35 3.29 9.12
C TYR A 78 2.49 3.41 10.37
N ARG A 79 1.84 4.56 10.53
CA ARG A 79 0.64 4.70 11.34
C ARG A 79 -0.57 4.44 10.44
N TRP A 80 -1.35 3.42 10.79
CA TRP A 80 -2.53 3.02 10.04
C TRP A 80 -3.80 3.68 10.57
N VAL A 81 -4.63 4.19 9.66
CA VAL A 81 -5.96 4.73 9.94
C VAL A 81 -6.99 3.89 9.22
N VAL A 82 -7.79 3.14 9.99
CA VAL A 82 -8.87 2.30 9.47
C VAL A 82 -9.99 3.18 8.92
N GLN A 83 -10.43 2.89 7.71
CA GLN A 83 -11.54 3.54 7.03
C GLN A 83 -12.84 2.75 7.21
N THR A 84 -13.98 3.40 6.96
CA THR A 84 -15.32 2.78 7.10
C THR A 84 -15.60 1.67 6.09
N ASP A 85 -14.87 1.65 4.97
CA ASP A 85 -14.96 0.61 3.95
C ASP A 85 -14.11 -0.64 4.27
N GLY A 86 -13.33 -0.60 5.36
CA GLY A 86 -12.44 -1.68 5.78
C GLY A 86 -11.04 -1.63 5.16
N SER A 87 -10.72 -0.59 4.38
CA SER A 87 -9.33 -0.28 4.02
C SER A 87 -8.58 0.36 5.19
N GLU A 88 -7.25 0.31 5.16
CA GLU A 88 -6.41 1.05 6.09
C GLU A 88 -5.47 1.97 5.30
N HIS A 89 -5.40 3.23 5.72
CA HIS A 89 -4.54 4.26 5.14
C HIS A 89 -3.28 4.41 6.00
N GLY A 90 -2.13 4.12 5.42
CA GLY A 90 -0.83 4.16 6.06
C GLY A 90 -0.16 5.50 5.82
N PHE A 91 0.25 6.15 6.90
CA PHE A 91 1.06 7.35 6.86
C PHE A 91 2.42 7.05 7.46
N LEU A 92 3.51 7.37 6.76
CA LEU A 92 4.86 7.17 7.27
C LEU A 92 5.00 7.86 8.63
N VAL A 93 5.61 7.16 9.59
CA VAL A 93 6.04 7.82 10.84
C VAL A 93 7.16 8.81 10.51
N GLU A 94 7.32 9.88 11.31
CA GLU A 94 8.27 10.97 11.03
C GLU A 94 9.67 10.47 10.69
N GLU A 95 10.12 9.38 11.32
CA GLU A 95 11.46 8.83 11.12
C GLU A 95 11.57 7.80 9.98
N ALA A 96 10.52 7.63 9.17
CA ALA A 96 10.50 6.70 8.04
C ALA A 96 10.77 7.37 6.67
N ALA A 97 10.79 8.70 6.61
CA ALA A 97 11.09 9.43 5.38
C ALA A 97 12.56 9.30 4.92
N ASP A 98 13.46 8.98 5.86
CA ASP A 98 14.90 8.86 5.63
C ASP A 98 15.40 7.41 5.45
N ALA A 99 14.47 6.43 5.45
CA ALA A 99 14.77 4.99 5.54
C ALA A 99 14.44 4.19 4.27
#